data_AF-A0A7Y7NY65-F1
#
_entry.id   AF-A0A7Y7NY65-F1
#
_cell.length_a   1.000
_cell.length_b   1.000
_cell.length_c   1.000
_cell.angle_alpha   90.00
_cell.angle_beta   90.00
_cell.angle_gamma   90.00
#
_symmetry.space_group_name_H-M   'P 1'
#
loop_
_entity.id
_entity.type
_entity.pdbx_description
1 polymer ?
#
loop_
_entity_poly.entity_id
_entity_poly.type
_entity_poly.pdbx_seq_one_letter_code
_entity_poly.pdbx_strand_id
1 'polypeptide(L)'
;MEKENNCNCELEKYKITLDFLKFEATTLWQIFSAFMVGHVILIGFISTALLKNGIADINFILLLITGLIGLSLSFLWFGTFHGNSNWYYYRMEKQAKKAEELFVNHIGDKNWFLLNKDAEKHSRNNSFISNRSAGYCMISIFIIIYISVICLALCKLNCNC
;
A
#
# COMPACT_ATOMS: atom_id res chain seq x y z
N MET A 1 -20.41 25.62 29.42
CA MET A 1 -20.83 24.20 29.49
C MET A 1 -21.59 23.75 28.24
N GLU A 2 -22.44 24.58 27.61
CA GLU A 2 -23.18 24.18 26.39
C GLU A 2 -22.31 23.99 25.13
N LYS A 3 -21.27 24.82 24.93
CA LYS A 3 -20.31 24.69 23.82
C LYS A 3 -19.44 23.42 23.89
N GLU A 4 -19.15 22.93 25.08
CA GLU A 4 -18.31 21.75 25.31
C GLU A 4 -19.06 20.46 24.97
N ASN A 5 -20.34 20.39 25.35
CA ASN A 5 -21.22 19.26 25.00
C ASN A 5 -21.52 19.20 23.49
N ASN A 6 -21.66 20.36 22.82
CA ASN A 6 -21.90 20.40 21.38
C ASN A 6 -20.65 19.96 20.58
N CYS A 7 -19.45 20.35 21.03
CA CYS A 7 -18.19 19.93 20.42
C CYS A 7 -17.93 18.41 20.59
N ASN A 8 -18.24 17.84 21.77
CA ASN A 8 -18.12 16.41 22.01
C ASN A 8 -19.07 15.58 21.12
N CYS A 9 -20.30 16.06 20.92
CA CYS A 9 -21.29 15.35 20.09
C CYS A 9 -20.91 15.38 18.60
N GLU A 10 -20.30 16.46 18.10
CA GLU A 10 -19.75 16.50 16.73
C GLU A 10 -18.54 15.57 16.57
N LEU A 11 -17.63 15.52 17.55
CA LEU A 11 -16.44 14.65 17.49
C LEU A 11 -16.80 13.16 17.50
N GLU A 12 -17.83 12.79 18.26
CA GLU A 12 -18.34 11.42 18.34
C GLU A 12 -18.98 10.96 17.01
N LYS A 13 -19.58 11.91 16.27
CA LYS A 13 -20.19 11.66 14.95
C LYS A 13 -19.17 11.33 13.85
N TYR A 14 -17.95 11.87 13.89
CA TYR A 14 -16.90 11.51 12.90
C TYR A 14 -16.18 10.20 13.24
N LYS A 15 -16.40 9.66 14.44
CA LYS A 15 -15.59 8.58 15.00
C LYS A 15 -15.63 7.32 14.15
N ILE A 16 -16.79 6.90 13.66
CA ILE A 16 -16.93 5.66 12.89
C ILE A 16 -16.19 5.74 11.54
N THR A 17 -16.40 6.82 10.76
CA THR A 17 -15.72 7.00 9.47
C THR A 17 -14.22 7.22 9.65
N LEU A 18 -13.81 7.98 10.67
CA LEU A 18 -12.40 8.14 11.00
C LEU A 18 -11.76 6.82 11.45
N ASP A 19 -12.45 6.00 12.23
CA ASP A 19 -11.94 4.71 12.68
C ASP A 19 -11.81 3.73 11.51
N PHE A 20 -12.74 3.77 10.56
CA PHE A 20 -12.66 3.01 9.32
C PHE A 20 -11.50 3.44 8.43
N LEU A 21 -11.29 4.75 8.23
CA LEU A 21 -10.14 5.27 7.49
C LEU A 21 -8.81 4.95 8.18
N LYS A 22 -8.75 5.05 9.52
CA LYS A 22 -7.58 4.66 10.31
C LYS A 22 -7.30 3.17 10.18
N PHE A 23 -8.33 2.33 10.21
CA PHE A 23 -8.19 0.89 10.03
C PHE A 23 -7.62 0.57 8.65
N GLU A 24 -8.18 1.14 7.57
CA GLU A 24 -7.68 0.95 6.20
C GLU A 24 -6.22 1.39 6.08
N ALA A 25 -5.89 2.60 6.55
CA ALA A 25 -4.52 3.11 6.53
C ALA A 25 -3.57 2.19 7.30
N THR A 26 -3.95 1.73 8.49
CA THR A 26 -3.14 0.83 9.33
C THR A 26 -2.91 -0.50 8.64
N THR A 27 -3.95 -1.11 8.07
CA THR A 27 -3.82 -2.40 7.40
C THR A 27 -3.00 -2.29 6.12
N LEU A 28 -3.16 -1.22 5.34
CA LEU A 28 -2.31 -0.94 4.18
C LEU A 28 -0.84 -0.81 4.62
N TRP A 29 -0.56 -0.04 5.68
CA TRP A 29 0.80 0.11 6.21
C TRP A 29 1.39 -1.20 6.73
N GLN A 30 0.61 -2.06 7.36
CA GLN A 30 1.07 -3.38 7.80
C GLN A 30 1.42 -4.28 6.61
N ILE A 31 0.58 -4.30 5.57
CA ILE A 31 0.83 -4.99 4.31
C ILE A 31 2.13 -4.48 3.67
N PHE A 32 2.31 -3.16 3.60
CA PHE A 32 3.55 -2.57 3.08
C PHE A 32 4.77 -2.91 3.90
N SER A 33 4.64 -2.92 5.23
CA SER A 33 5.76 -3.27 6.11
C SER A 33 6.21 -4.71 5.88
N ALA A 34 5.26 -5.65 5.79
CA ALA A 34 5.56 -7.04 5.47
C ALA A 34 6.22 -7.21 4.09
N PHE A 35 5.72 -6.49 3.08
CA PHE A 35 6.32 -6.40 1.75
C PHE A 35 7.78 -5.90 1.83
N MET A 36 8.02 -4.77 2.50
CA MET A 36 9.34 -4.16 2.60
C MET A 36 10.35 -5.06 3.31
N VAL A 37 9.97 -5.75 4.39
CA VAL A 37 10.89 -6.67 5.09
C VAL A 37 11.39 -7.77 4.15
N GLY A 38 10.51 -8.40 3.39
CA GLY A 38 10.88 -9.44 2.42
C GLY A 38 11.86 -8.90 1.37
N HIS A 39 11.59 -7.71 0.83
CA HIS A 39 12.43 -7.12 -0.20
C HIS A 39 13.77 -6.58 0.31
N VAL A 40 13.85 -6.09 1.55
CA VAL A 40 15.10 -5.68 2.20
C VAL A 40 16.05 -6.87 2.36
N ILE A 41 15.54 -8.04 2.75
CA ILE A 41 16.33 -9.27 2.86
C ILE A 41 16.92 -9.63 1.48
N LEU A 42 16.10 -9.59 0.43
CA LEU A 42 16.55 -9.87 -0.95
C LEU A 42 17.58 -8.85 -1.45
N ILE A 43 17.40 -7.57 -1.13
CA ILE A 43 18.41 -6.53 -1.43
C ILE A 43 19.73 -6.86 -0.71
N GLY A 44 19.70 -7.32 0.54
CA GLY A 44 20.90 -7.76 1.27
C GLY A 44 21.65 -8.89 0.56
N PHE A 45 20.93 -9.86 0.00
CA PHE A 45 21.53 -10.91 -0.84
C PHE A 45 22.13 -10.36 -2.13
N ILE A 46 21.43 -9.44 -2.81
CA ILE A 46 21.95 -8.75 -4.01
C ILE A 46 23.23 -7.98 -3.69
N SER A 47 23.22 -7.18 -2.62
CA SER A 47 24.39 -6.42 -2.16
C SER A 47 25.57 -7.36 -1.85
N THR A 48 25.32 -8.48 -1.19
CA THR A 48 26.36 -9.48 -0.91
C THR A 48 26.90 -10.09 -2.21
N ALA A 49 26.03 -10.42 -3.17
CA ALA A 49 26.43 -10.99 -4.45
C ALA A 49 27.29 -10.02 -5.29
N LEU A 50 27.09 -8.70 -5.13
CA LEU A 50 27.84 -7.66 -5.81
C LEU A 50 29.16 -7.29 -5.11
N LEU A 51 29.24 -7.39 -3.78
CA LEU A 51 30.36 -6.85 -3.00
C LEU A 51 31.37 -7.89 -2.50
N LYS A 52 30.99 -9.18 -2.40
CA LYS A 52 31.74 -10.18 -1.61
C LYS A 52 33.20 -10.41 -2.06
N ASN A 53 33.54 -10.24 -3.34
CA ASN A 53 34.88 -10.56 -3.88
C ASN A 53 35.50 -9.44 -4.74
N GLY A 54 35.01 -8.20 -4.66
CA GLY A 54 35.40 -7.12 -5.58
C GLY A 54 34.75 -7.25 -6.96
N ILE A 55 34.98 -6.26 -7.84
CA ILE A 55 34.27 -6.10 -9.13
C ILE A 55 34.47 -7.30 -10.08
N ALA A 56 35.52 -8.10 -9.88
CA ALA A 56 35.91 -9.21 -10.75
C ALA A 56 35.10 -10.51 -10.53
N ASP A 57 34.64 -10.79 -9.31
CA ASP A 57 34.03 -12.07 -8.91
C ASP A 57 32.59 -11.89 -8.41
N ILE A 58 31.78 -11.20 -9.20
CA ILE A 58 30.34 -11.07 -8.95
C ILE A 58 29.70 -12.47 -9.02
N ASN A 59 28.95 -12.87 -8.00
CA ASN A 59 28.23 -14.15 -8.02
C ASN A 59 26.92 -14.01 -8.83
N PHE A 60 27.03 -14.15 -10.15
CA PHE A 60 25.91 -13.99 -11.08
C PHE A 60 24.80 -15.04 -10.90
N ILE A 61 25.13 -16.26 -10.46
CA ILE A 61 24.11 -17.29 -10.17
C ILE A 61 23.24 -16.84 -8.99
N LEU A 62 23.86 -16.34 -7.91
CA LEU A 62 23.12 -15.82 -6.76
C LEU A 62 22.27 -14.60 -7.13
N LEU A 63 22.78 -13.69 -7.97
CA LEU A 63 22.00 -12.56 -8.50
C LEU A 63 20.78 -13.01 -9.29
N LEU A 64 20.95 -13.99 -10.18
CA LEU A 64 19.86 -14.50 -11.02
C LEU A 64 18.78 -15.16 -10.16
N ILE A 65 19.16 -16.04 -9.23
CA ILE A 65 18.22 -16.71 -8.31
C ILE A 65 17.49 -15.68 -7.46
N THR A 66 18.21 -14.73 -6.85
CA THR A 66 17.61 -13.70 -5.99
C THR A 66 16.69 -12.77 -6.79
N GLY A 67 17.07 -12.43 -8.03
CA GLY A 67 16.26 -11.64 -8.95
C GLY A 67 14.94 -12.33 -9.31
N LEU A 68 14.99 -13.62 -9.68
CA LEU A 68 13.80 -14.41 -10.00
C LEU A 68 12.85 -14.57 -8.81
N ILE A 69 13.40 -14.86 -7.62
CA ILE A 69 12.63 -14.96 -6.38
C ILE A 69 11.99 -13.62 -6.05
N GLY A 70 12.75 -12.52 -6.11
CA GLY A 70 12.25 -11.18 -5.84
C GLY A 70 11.17 -10.71 -6.82
N LEU A 71 11.32 -11.04 -8.11
CA LEU A 71 10.32 -10.75 -9.12
C LEU A 71 9.02 -11.53 -8.86
N SER A 72 9.13 -12.83 -8.60
CA SER A 72 7.99 -13.69 -8.25
C SER A 72 7.24 -13.17 -7.03
N LEU A 73 7.99 -12.83 -5.96
CA LEU A 73 7.43 -12.25 -4.74
C LEU A 73 6.72 -10.92 -5.01
N SER A 74 7.31 -10.05 -5.85
CA SER A 74 6.70 -8.77 -6.23
C SER A 74 5.38 -8.95 -6.97
N PHE A 75 5.28 -9.93 -7.88
CA PHE A 75 4.04 -10.25 -8.58
C PHE A 75 2.96 -10.82 -7.65
N LEU A 76 3.33 -11.71 -6.72
CA LEU A 76 2.40 -12.21 -5.70
C LEU A 76 1.86 -11.08 -4.82
N TRP A 77 2.72 -10.14 -4.43
CA TRP A 77 2.31 -8.96 -3.69
C TRP A 77 1.46 -8.01 -4.51
N PHE A 78 1.74 -7.84 -5.80
CA PHE A 78 0.90 -7.06 -6.70
C PHE A 78 -0.53 -7.60 -6.72
N GLY A 79 -0.69 -8.91 -6.89
CA GLY A 79 -1.99 -9.58 -6.86
C GLY A 79 -2.70 -9.43 -5.50
N THR A 80 -1.97 -9.67 -4.42
CA THR A 80 -2.49 -9.56 -3.05
C THR A 80 -2.94 -8.13 -2.73
N PHE A 81 -2.11 -7.14 -3.07
CA PHE A 81 -2.44 -5.73 -2.90
C PHE A 81 -3.65 -5.32 -3.74
N HIS A 82 -3.72 -5.79 -4.99
CA HIS A 82 -4.87 -5.51 -5.86
C HIS A 82 -6.18 -6.07 -5.30
N GLY A 83 -6.18 -7.34 -4.88
CA GLY A 83 -7.34 -7.99 -4.28
C GLY A 83 -7.78 -7.30 -2.99
N ASN A 84 -6.84 -7.08 -2.07
CA ASN A 84 -7.11 -6.43 -0.79
C ASN A 84 -7.61 -4.99 -0.99
N SER A 85 -6.95 -4.19 -1.82
CA SER A 85 -7.35 -2.82 -2.08
C SER A 85 -8.77 -2.75 -2.67
N ASN A 86 -9.10 -3.59 -3.65
CA ASN A 86 -10.46 -3.65 -4.19
C ASN A 86 -11.48 -4.06 -3.14
N TRP A 87 -11.16 -5.03 -2.29
CA TRP A 87 -12.06 -5.50 -1.24
C TRP A 87 -12.33 -4.42 -0.19
N TYR A 88 -11.29 -3.69 0.25
CA TYR A 88 -11.44 -2.57 1.18
C TYR A 88 -12.29 -1.45 0.58
N TYR A 89 -12.02 -1.06 -0.66
CA TYR A 89 -12.82 -0.06 -1.37
C TYR A 89 -14.28 -0.49 -1.50
N TYR A 90 -14.52 -1.74 -1.88
CA TYR A 90 -15.88 -2.28 -1.97
C TYR A 90 -16.60 -2.23 -0.62
N ARG A 91 -15.94 -2.64 0.47
CA ARG A 91 -16.52 -2.58 1.82
C ARG A 91 -16.80 -1.15 2.27
N MET A 92 -15.87 -0.24 2.06
CA MET A 92 -16.02 1.19 2.38
C MET A 92 -17.19 1.80 1.61
N GLU A 93 -17.14 1.69 0.29
CA GLU A 93 -18.04 2.41 -0.60
C GLU A 93 -19.45 1.81 -0.61
N LYS A 94 -19.59 0.48 -0.52
CA LYS A 94 -20.90 -0.17 -0.64
C LYS A 94 -21.52 -0.61 0.67
N GLN A 95 -20.72 -0.97 1.67
CA GLN A 95 -21.26 -1.49 2.94
C GLN A 95 -21.27 -0.40 4.01
N ALA A 96 -20.13 0.26 4.23
CA ALA A 96 -20.03 1.31 5.25
C ALA A 96 -20.89 2.52 4.87
N LYS A 97 -20.71 3.12 3.67
CA LYS A 97 -21.53 4.28 3.24
C LYS A 97 -23.04 3.99 3.18
N LYS A 98 -23.44 2.78 2.79
CA LYS A 98 -24.86 2.42 2.75
C LYS A 98 -25.47 2.25 4.14
N ALA A 99 -24.74 1.63 5.06
CA ALA A 99 -25.16 1.54 6.46
C ALA A 99 -25.22 2.93 7.10
N GLU A 100 -24.25 3.79 6.75
CA GLU A 100 -24.16 5.19 7.13
C GLU A 100 -25.40 5.99 6.68
N GLU A 101 -25.76 5.91 5.40
CA GLU A 101 -26.96 6.54 4.83
C GLU A 101 -28.26 6.06 5.49
N LEU A 102 -28.39 4.75 5.74
CA LEU A 102 -29.55 4.18 6.41
C LEU A 102 -29.68 4.72 7.84
N PHE A 103 -28.57 4.81 8.58
CA PHE A 103 -28.54 5.32 9.93
C PHE A 103 -28.97 6.80 9.97
N VAL A 104 -28.43 7.65 9.10
CA VAL A 104 -28.83 9.07 8.98
C VAL A 104 -30.30 9.24 8.72
N ASN A 105 -30.82 8.51 7.74
CA ASN A 105 -32.22 8.61 7.37
C ASN A 105 -33.12 8.17 8.53
N HIS A 106 -32.66 7.25 9.37
CA HIS A 106 -33.37 6.81 10.57
C HIS A 106 -33.37 7.87 11.68
N ILE A 107 -32.24 8.52 11.94
CA ILE A 107 -32.12 9.55 12.99
C ILE A 107 -32.55 10.96 12.53
N GLY A 108 -32.78 11.15 11.22
CA GLY A 108 -33.17 12.44 10.63
C GLY A 108 -32.06 13.48 10.52
N ASP A 109 -30.79 13.12 10.76
CA ASP A 109 -29.66 14.05 10.82
C ASP A 109 -28.99 14.25 9.45
N LYS A 110 -29.57 15.12 8.63
CA LYS A 110 -29.04 15.46 7.29
C LYS A 110 -27.72 16.21 7.32
N ASN A 111 -27.38 16.88 8.43
CA ASN A 111 -26.16 17.68 8.54
C ASN A 111 -24.92 16.78 8.60
N TRP A 112 -25.03 15.63 9.28
CA TRP A 112 -23.93 14.67 9.35
C TRP A 112 -23.51 14.12 7.98
N PHE A 113 -24.47 13.76 7.13
CA PHE A 113 -24.18 13.25 5.79
C PHE A 113 -23.48 14.28 4.88
N LEU A 114 -23.79 15.57 5.05
CA LEU A 114 -23.14 16.66 4.30
C LEU A 114 -21.69 16.86 4.76
N LEU A 115 -21.44 16.84 6.06
CA LEU A 115 -20.11 16.98 6.64
C LEU A 115 -19.16 15.87 6.18
N ASN A 116 -19.66 14.63 6.02
CA ASN A 116 -18.81 13.53 5.55
C ASN A 116 -18.46 13.65 4.06
N LYS A 117 -19.38 14.20 3.23
CA LYS A 117 -19.08 14.52 1.84
C LYS A 117 -18.01 15.60 1.71
N ASP A 118 -18.04 16.63 2.57
CA ASP A 118 -17.04 17.69 2.56
C ASP A 118 -15.67 17.17 3.03
N ALA A 119 -15.63 16.29 4.04
CA ALA A 119 -14.42 15.61 4.47
C ALA A 119 -13.82 14.72 3.36
N GLU A 120 -14.65 13.96 2.64
CA GLU A 120 -14.21 13.17 1.48
C GLU A 120 -13.63 14.07 0.38
N LYS A 121 -14.31 15.17 0.06
CA LYS A 121 -13.86 16.14 -0.95
C LYS A 121 -12.55 16.82 -0.55
N HIS A 122 -12.41 17.18 0.72
CA HIS A 122 -11.18 17.77 1.27
C HIS A 122 -10.01 16.78 1.19
N SER A 123 -10.23 15.52 1.58
CA SER A 123 -9.23 14.46 1.48
C SER A 123 -8.76 14.25 0.03
N ARG A 124 -9.69 14.17 -0.92
CA ARG A 124 -9.35 14.03 -2.35
C ARG A 124 -8.56 15.22 -2.90
N ASN A 125 -8.90 16.44 -2.49
CA ASN A 125 -8.24 17.64 -2.98
C ASN A 125 -6.84 17.85 -2.38
N ASN A 126 -6.60 17.38 -1.16
CA ASN A 126 -5.33 17.58 -0.46
C ASN A 126 -4.38 16.38 -0.54
N SER A 127 -4.81 15.23 -1.05
CA SER A 127 -3.89 14.10 -1.29
C SER A 127 -3.19 14.26 -2.63
N PHE A 128 -1.85 14.30 -2.64
CA PHE A 128 -1.05 14.31 -3.88
C PHE A 128 -1.22 13.00 -4.67
N ILE A 129 -1.24 11.87 -3.96
CA ILE A 129 -1.39 10.53 -4.50
C ILE A 129 -2.31 9.76 -3.56
N SER A 130 -3.23 8.97 -4.12
CA SER A 130 -4.03 8.05 -3.32
C SER A 130 -3.15 6.95 -2.72
N ASN A 131 -3.44 6.49 -1.49
CA ASN A 131 -2.70 5.38 -0.86
C ASN A 131 -2.65 4.13 -1.74
N ARG A 132 -3.71 3.90 -2.51
CA ARG A 132 -3.80 2.82 -3.49
C ARG A 132 -2.77 3.00 -4.61
N SER A 133 -2.72 4.18 -5.21
CA SER A 133 -1.74 4.52 -6.26
C SER A 133 -0.31 4.45 -5.74
N ALA A 134 -0.05 4.96 -4.54
CA ALA A 134 1.27 4.87 -3.89
C ALA A 134 1.73 3.40 -3.78
N GLY A 135 0.83 2.51 -3.37
CA GLY A 135 1.13 1.09 -3.25
C GLY A 135 1.51 0.43 -4.57
N TYR A 136 0.74 0.68 -5.62
CA TYR A 136 1.09 0.17 -6.95
C TYR A 136 2.43 0.72 -7.43
N CYS A 137 2.67 2.02 -7.27
CA CYS A 137 3.94 2.64 -7.66
C CYS A 137 5.12 1.98 -6.95
N MET A 138 5.03 1.74 -5.64
CA MET A 138 6.08 1.05 -4.89
C MET A 138 6.34 -0.38 -5.39
N ILE A 139 5.29 -1.19 -5.55
CA ILE A 139 5.45 -2.56 -6.05
C ILE A 139 6.07 -2.57 -7.46
N SER A 140 5.63 -1.65 -8.33
CA SER A 140 6.19 -1.49 -9.67
C SER A 140 7.68 -1.12 -9.66
N ILE A 141 8.13 -0.27 -8.72
CA ILE A 141 9.55 0.05 -8.56
C ILE A 141 10.37 -1.22 -8.27
N PHE A 142 9.90 -2.07 -7.35
CA PHE A 142 10.59 -3.33 -7.05
C PHE A 142 10.60 -4.31 -8.23
N ILE A 143 9.50 -4.40 -8.98
CA ILE A 143 9.47 -5.18 -10.24
C ILE A 143 10.57 -4.70 -11.19
N ILE A 144 10.69 -3.39 -11.41
CA ILE A 144 11.72 -2.80 -12.28
C ILE A 144 13.13 -3.11 -11.76
N ILE A 145 13.35 -3.01 -10.44
CA ILE A 145 14.63 -3.34 -9.81
C ILE A 145 14.99 -4.80 -10.09
N TYR A 146 14.08 -5.75 -9.86
CA TYR A 146 14.38 -7.17 -10.06
C TYR A 146 14.55 -7.54 -11.54
N ILE A 147 13.77 -6.96 -12.44
CA ILE A 147 14.00 -7.11 -13.89
C ILE A 147 15.42 -6.63 -14.23
N SER A 148 15.82 -5.45 -13.73
CA SER A 148 17.15 -4.89 -13.96
C SER A 148 18.27 -5.80 -13.45
N VAL A 149 18.09 -6.39 -12.26
CA VAL A 149 19.03 -7.36 -11.66
C VAL A 149 19.13 -8.63 -12.50
N ILE A 150 18.00 -9.18 -12.95
CA ILE A 150 17.95 -10.37 -13.82
C ILE A 150 18.66 -10.07 -15.15
N CYS A 151 18.35 -8.93 -15.78
CA CYS A 151 19.01 -8.51 -17.02
C CYS A 151 20.53 -8.39 -16.84
N LEU A 152 20.99 -7.77 -15.75
CA LEU A 152 22.41 -7.63 -15.45
C LEU A 152 23.10 -9.01 -15.28
N ALA A 153 22.45 -9.94 -14.56
CA ALA A 153 22.96 -11.30 -14.38
C ALA A 153 23.05 -12.06 -15.72
N LEU A 154 22.01 -11.98 -16.56
CA LEU A 154 21.97 -12.62 -17.88
C LEU A 154 23.00 -12.03 -18.85
N CYS A 155 23.15 -10.70 -18.88
CA CYS A 155 24.16 -10.04 -19.70
C CYS A 155 25.56 -10.53 -19.33
N LYS A 156 25.87 -10.67 -18.03
CA LYS A 156 27.18 -11.18 -17.62
C LYS A 156 27.41 -12.66 -17.89
N LEU A 157 26.38 -13.49 -17.78
CA LEU A 157 26.43 -14.89 -18.18
C LEU A 157 26.79 -15.05 -19.67
N ASN A 158 26.16 -14.25 -20.54
CA ASN A 158 26.41 -14.32 -21.98
C ASN A 158 27.74 -13.69 -22.44
N CYS A 159 28.29 -12.72 -21.68
CA CYS A 159 29.58 -12.10 -22.01
C CYS A 159 30.80 -12.90 -21.53
N ASN A 160 30.61 -13.88 -20.64
CA ASN A 160 31.68 -14.74 -20.12
C ASN A 160 31.69 -16.15 -20.77
N CYS A 161 30.94 -16.34 -21.86
CA CYS A 161 31.05 -17.51 -22.73
C CYS A 161 32.04 -17.26 -23.88
#